data_AF-A0A0F9N359-F1
#
_entry.id   AF-A0A0F9N359-F1
#
_cell.length_a   1.000
_cell.length_b   1.000
_cell.length_c   1.000
_cell.angle_alpha   90.00
_cell.angle_beta   90.00
_cell.angle_gamma   90.00
#
_symmetry.space_group_name_H-M   'P 1'
#
loop_
_entity.id
_entity.type
_entity.pdbx_description
1 polymer ?
#
loop_
_entity_poly.entity_id
_entity_poly.type
_entity_poly.pdbx_seq_one_letter_code
_entity_poly.pdbx_strand_id
1 'polypeptide(L)'
;MVKLNTDVKVFFGIFIGVILAVVLLGSAANTVFTSTNTFNQSNVSVTTPAINGTLTLTGRSLTGATPIVRNSTNIELQNAGVFVTDGLINGVQTVFLQVNDSGFPNNVSSVNVTYFFFPDGFVSGTGGTLLTLVLLFGSLGVLLFVVLKVMKEGSMKNFVERFGKK
;
A
#
# COMPACT_ATOMS: atom_id res chain seq x y z
N MET A 1 36.33 17.04 31.46
CA MET A 1 35.29 17.98 30.99
C MET A 1 34.58 17.33 29.82
N VAL A 2 33.37 16.80 30.03
CA VAL A 2 32.53 16.22 28.96
C VAL A 2 32.19 17.36 28.00
N LYS A 3 32.49 17.20 26.71
CA LYS A 3 32.05 18.14 25.66
C LYS A 3 30.55 17.98 25.44
N LEU A 4 29.73 18.39 26.41
CA LEU A 4 28.26 18.34 26.33
C LEU A 4 27.73 18.94 25.01
N ASN A 5 28.37 20.02 24.52
CA ASN A 5 27.99 20.66 23.26
C ASN A 5 28.25 19.81 22.01
N THR A 6 29.17 18.85 22.05
CA THR A 6 29.45 17.98 20.89
C THR A 6 28.50 16.78 20.91
N ASP A 7 28.34 16.14 22.06
CA ASP A 7 27.44 14.99 22.19
C ASP A 7 25.97 15.39 21.94
N VAL A 8 25.53 16.55 22.42
CA VAL A 8 24.18 17.08 22.15
C VAL A 8 23.97 17.35 20.65
N LYS A 9 24.98 17.89 19.95
CA LYS A 9 24.91 18.11 18.49
C LYS A 9 24.81 16.80 17.72
N VAL A 10 25.54 15.77 18.15
CA VAL A 10 25.47 14.43 17.55
C VAL A 10 24.09 13.80 17.77
N PHE A 11 23.54 13.91 18.99
CA PHE A 11 22.18 13.45 19.28
C PHE A 11 21.12 14.14 18.42
N PHE A 12 21.17 15.47 18.29
CA PHE A 12 20.25 16.20 17.42
C PHE A 12 20.43 15.85 15.94
N GLY A 13 21.67 15.67 15.49
CA GLY A 13 21.96 15.23 14.11
C GLY A 13 21.44 13.83 13.80
N ILE A 14 21.55 12.90 14.76
CA ILE A 14 20.96 11.56 14.66
C ILE A 14 19.44 11.67 14.61
N PHE A 15 18.83 12.44 15.51
CA PHE A 15 17.38 12.58 15.59
C PHE A 15 16.78 13.10 14.28
N ILE A 16 17.34 14.17 13.72
CA ILE A 16 16.89 14.73 12.44
C ILE A 16 17.13 13.74 11.29
N GLY A 17 18.30 13.10 11.25
CA GLY A 17 18.64 12.13 10.20
C GLY A 17 17.73 10.90 10.20
N VAL A 18 17.37 10.39 11.38
CA VAL A 18 16.43 9.26 11.52
C VAL A 18 15.03 9.66 11.06
N ILE A 19 14.52 10.84 11.44
CA ILE A 19 13.20 11.31 11.01
C ILE A 19 13.15 11.40 9.48
N LEU A 20 14.16 12.01 8.86
CA LEU A 20 14.23 12.12 7.39
C LEU A 20 14.27 10.74 6.72
N ALA A 21 15.08 9.82 7.25
CA ALA A 21 15.17 8.46 6.72
C ALA A 21 13.83 7.71 6.82
N VAL A 22 13.14 7.81 7.96
CA VAL A 22 11.82 7.16 8.16
C VAL A 22 10.77 7.73 7.21
N VAL A 23 10.73 9.06 7.02
CA VAL A 23 9.77 9.69 6.10
C VAL A 23 10.01 9.26 4.65
N LEU A 24 11.27 9.18 4.22
CA LEU A 24 11.64 8.74 2.87
C LEU A 24 11.41 7.24 2.66
N LEU A 25 11.70 6.41 3.66
CA LEU A 25 11.43 4.97 3.60
C LEU A 25 9.93 4.68 3.65
N GLY A 26 9.16 5.48 4.38
CA GLY A 26 7.71 5.33 4.50
C GLY A 26 7.00 5.42 3.16
N SER A 27 7.36 6.37 2.30
CA SER A 27 6.76 6.50 0.97
C SER A 27 7.09 5.31 0.07
N ALA A 28 8.35 4.88 0.05
CA ALA A 28 8.79 3.71 -0.72
C ALA A 28 8.12 2.41 -0.24
N ALA A 29 8.05 2.22 1.09
CA ALA A 29 7.38 1.07 1.68
C ALA A 29 5.89 1.05 1.36
N ASN A 30 5.22 2.21 1.35
CA ASN A 30 3.82 2.30 0.98
C ASN A 30 3.59 1.95 -0.50
N THR A 31 4.43 2.45 -1.41
CA THR A 31 4.37 2.09 -2.84
C THR A 31 4.58 0.60 -3.05
N VAL A 32 5.56 0.00 -2.36
CA VAL A 32 5.76 -1.45 -2.45
C VAL A 32 4.52 -2.16 -1.90
N PHE A 33 4.06 -1.84 -0.70
CA PHE A 33 2.88 -2.45 -0.09
C PHE A 33 1.65 -2.39 -1.00
N THR A 34 1.35 -1.25 -1.62
CA THR A 34 0.21 -1.14 -2.55
C THR A 34 0.45 -1.93 -3.83
N SER A 35 1.66 -1.94 -4.39
CA SER A 35 1.97 -2.72 -5.60
C SER A 35 2.05 -4.24 -5.39
N THR A 36 2.01 -4.71 -4.14
CA THR A 36 2.32 -6.12 -3.83
C THR A 36 1.22 -6.88 -3.13
N ASN A 37 0.20 -6.19 -2.63
CA ASN A 37 -0.88 -6.80 -1.87
C ASN A 37 -2.19 -6.77 -2.63
N THR A 38 -3.03 -7.75 -2.33
CA THR A 38 -4.44 -7.75 -2.71
C THR A 38 -5.23 -6.91 -1.72
N PHE A 39 -6.18 -6.15 -2.22
CA PHE A 39 -7.07 -5.35 -1.40
C PHE A 39 -8.48 -5.90 -1.47
N ASN A 40 -9.27 -5.63 -0.43
CA ASN A 40 -10.70 -5.89 -0.46
C ASN A 40 -11.46 -4.57 -0.44
N GLN A 41 -12.59 -4.56 -1.15
CA GLN A 41 -13.67 -3.63 -0.91
C GLN A 41 -14.83 -4.41 -0.33
N SER A 42 -15.42 -3.91 0.74
CA SER A 42 -16.55 -4.55 1.39
C SER A 42 -17.71 -3.58 1.51
N ASN A 43 -18.88 -4.01 1.02
CA ASN A 43 -20.13 -3.27 1.15
C ASN A 43 -20.06 -1.83 0.61
N VAL A 44 -19.35 -1.63 -0.51
CA VAL A 44 -19.24 -0.32 -1.14
C VAL A 44 -20.51 -0.05 -1.93
N SER A 45 -21.18 1.06 -1.62
CA SER A 45 -22.39 1.46 -2.34
C SER A 45 -22.02 2.13 -3.67
N VAL A 46 -22.48 1.56 -4.77
CA VAL A 46 -22.28 2.07 -6.13
C VAL A 46 -23.61 2.19 -6.86
N THR A 47 -23.77 3.24 -7.65
CA THR A 47 -24.95 3.41 -8.49
C THR A 47 -24.84 2.46 -9.69
N THR A 48 -25.84 1.60 -9.88
CA THR A 48 -25.85 0.68 -11.02
C THR A 48 -25.83 1.45 -12.35
N PRO A 49 -25.01 1.02 -13.34
CA PRO A 49 -25.11 1.55 -14.69
C PRO A 49 -26.44 1.12 -15.33
N ALA A 50 -26.76 1.73 -16.48
CA ALA A 50 -27.90 1.28 -17.28
C ALA A 50 -27.74 -0.18 -17.73
N ILE A 51 -28.83 -0.82 -18.14
CA ILE A 51 -28.83 -2.16 -18.73
C ILE A 51 -27.83 -2.20 -19.90
N ASN A 52 -27.01 -3.27 -19.97
CA ASN A 52 -25.88 -3.45 -20.87
C ASN A 52 -24.75 -2.41 -20.73
N GLY A 53 -24.79 -1.61 -19.66
CA GLY A 53 -23.74 -0.67 -19.28
C GLY A 53 -22.72 -1.29 -18.33
N THR A 54 -21.56 -0.65 -18.28
CA THR A 54 -20.47 -0.97 -17.36
C THR A 54 -20.11 0.24 -16.51
N LEU A 55 -19.83 0.02 -15.23
CA LEU A 55 -19.28 1.02 -14.33
C LEU A 55 -17.90 0.57 -13.86
N THR A 56 -16.89 1.40 -14.08
CA THR A 56 -15.53 1.17 -13.56
C THR A 56 -15.51 1.19 -12.04
N LEU A 57 -14.89 0.18 -11.45
CA LEU A 57 -14.63 0.05 -10.02
C LEU A 57 -13.13 0.19 -9.76
N THR A 58 -12.76 0.39 -8.50
CA THR A 58 -11.35 0.46 -8.10
C THR A 58 -10.68 -0.89 -8.29
N GLY A 59 -9.53 -0.90 -8.96
CA GLY A 59 -8.72 -2.09 -9.14
C GLY A 59 -8.56 -2.50 -10.59
N ARG A 60 -7.50 -3.26 -10.84
CA ARG A 60 -7.11 -3.72 -12.17
C ARG A 60 -7.73 -5.05 -12.53
N SER A 61 -7.70 -6.02 -11.61
CA SER A 61 -8.13 -7.39 -11.87
C SER A 61 -8.68 -8.03 -10.60
N LEU A 62 -9.65 -8.92 -10.75
CA LEU A 62 -10.25 -9.65 -9.65
C LEU A 62 -9.35 -10.78 -9.18
N THR A 63 -9.43 -11.09 -7.89
CA THR A 63 -8.65 -12.17 -7.29
C THR A 63 -9.40 -12.76 -6.10
N GLY A 64 -9.00 -13.95 -5.64
CA GLY A 64 -9.58 -14.56 -4.45
C GLY A 64 -11.05 -14.97 -4.61
N ALA A 65 -11.90 -14.53 -3.68
CA ALA A 65 -13.30 -14.95 -3.59
C ALA A 65 -14.16 -14.33 -4.69
N THR A 66 -15.22 -15.05 -5.08
CA THR A 66 -16.20 -14.57 -6.05
C THR A 66 -16.82 -13.25 -5.58
N PRO A 67 -16.83 -12.19 -6.42
CA PRO A 67 -17.46 -10.93 -6.07
C PRO A 67 -18.93 -11.10 -5.71
N ILE A 68 -19.38 -10.32 -4.74
CA ILE A 68 -20.77 -10.35 -4.29
C ILE A 68 -21.37 -8.95 -4.48
N VAL A 69 -22.51 -8.91 -5.17
CA VAL A 69 -23.34 -7.73 -5.37
C VAL A 69 -24.68 -7.93 -4.67
N ARG A 70 -25.04 -7.00 -3.79
CA ARG A 70 -26.30 -7.03 -3.04
C ARG A 70 -27.09 -5.74 -3.22
N ASN A 71 -28.41 -5.81 -3.13
CA ASN A 71 -29.25 -4.62 -3.03
C ASN A 71 -29.29 -4.08 -1.58
N SER A 72 -30.08 -3.03 -1.35
CA SER A 72 -30.30 -2.43 -0.02
C SER A 72 -30.94 -3.38 1.00
N THR A 73 -31.61 -4.45 0.55
CA THR A 73 -32.21 -5.48 1.41
C THR A 73 -31.32 -6.72 1.58
N ASN A 74 -30.04 -6.64 1.22
CA ASN A 74 -29.04 -7.72 1.28
C ASN A 74 -29.33 -8.95 0.42
N ILE A 75 -30.15 -8.81 -0.63
CA ILE A 75 -30.40 -9.88 -1.61
C ILE A 75 -29.30 -9.86 -2.66
N GLU A 76 -28.74 -11.03 -2.98
CA GLU A 76 -27.73 -11.21 -4.01
C GLU A 76 -28.30 -11.06 -5.42
N LEU A 77 -27.66 -10.21 -6.23
CA LEU A 77 -28.13 -9.81 -7.55
C LEU A 77 -27.41 -10.50 -8.72
N GLN A 78 -26.52 -11.46 -8.45
CA GLN A 78 -25.77 -12.17 -9.50
C GLN A 78 -26.71 -12.92 -10.43
N ASN A 79 -27.70 -13.62 -9.86
CA ASN A 79 -28.74 -14.33 -10.60
C ASN A 79 -29.74 -13.39 -11.27
N ALA A 80 -29.78 -12.13 -10.83
CA ALA A 80 -30.57 -11.07 -11.43
C ALA A 80 -29.78 -10.26 -12.48
N GLY A 81 -28.66 -10.81 -12.98
CA GLY A 81 -27.94 -10.22 -14.10
C GLY A 81 -26.96 -9.09 -13.77
N VAL A 82 -26.66 -8.87 -12.48
CA VAL A 82 -25.71 -7.84 -12.03
C VAL A 82 -24.45 -8.50 -11.46
N PHE A 83 -23.32 -8.29 -12.11
CA PHE A 83 -22.06 -8.95 -11.78
C PHE A 83 -20.89 -7.98 -11.78
N VAL A 84 -19.93 -8.23 -10.89
CA VAL A 84 -18.62 -7.60 -10.93
C VAL A 84 -17.68 -8.55 -11.64
N THR A 85 -16.99 -8.04 -12.65
CA THR A 85 -16.03 -8.79 -13.46
C THR A 85 -14.82 -7.90 -13.77
N ASP A 86 -13.78 -8.45 -14.38
CA ASP A 86 -12.62 -7.71 -14.83
C ASP A 86 -12.34 -7.99 -16.31
N GLY A 87 -11.78 -6.98 -16.98
CA GLY A 87 -11.57 -7.00 -18.42
C GLY A 87 -11.01 -5.68 -18.93
N LEU A 88 -10.98 -5.51 -20.24
CA LEU A 88 -10.42 -4.31 -20.87
C LEU A 88 -11.50 -3.24 -21.09
N ILE A 89 -11.37 -2.10 -20.42
CA ILE A 89 -12.16 -0.90 -20.70
C ILE A 89 -11.19 0.16 -21.25
N ASN A 90 -11.46 0.66 -22.46
CA ASN A 90 -10.59 1.64 -23.14
C ASN A 90 -9.10 1.23 -23.21
N GLY A 91 -8.84 -0.08 -23.36
CA GLY A 91 -7.48 -0.62 -23.49
C GLY A 91 -6.73 -0.81 -22.16
N VAL A 92 -7.36 -0.52 -21.02
CA VAL A 92 -6.79 -0.74 -19.67
C VAL A 92 -7.55 -1.88 -18.99
N GLN A 93 -6.81 -2.80 -18.36
CA GLN A 93 -7.42 -3.86 -17.57
C GLN A 93 -8.00 -3.26 -16.29
N THR A 94 -9.28 -3.47 -16.03
CA THR A 94 -10.00 -2.81 -14.95
C THR A 94 -11.09 -3.70 -14.40
N VAL A 95 -11.37 -3.59 -13.11
CA VAL A 95 -12.54 -4.21 -12.47
C VAL A 95 -13.76 -3.34 -12.76
N PHE A 96 -14.86 -3.92 -13.19
CA PHE A 96 -16.09 -3.19 -13.47
C PHE A 96 -17.34 -3.96 -13.05
N LEU A 97 -18.37 -3.20 -12.73
CA LEU A 97 -19.73 -3.68 -12.55
C LEU A 97 -20.42 -3.68 -13.90
N GLN A 98 -21.01 -4.81 -14.29
CA GLN A 98 -21.79 -4.96 -15.51
C GLN A 98 -23.21 -5.42 -15.17
N VAL A 99 -24.18 -4.88 -15.92
CA VAL A 99 -25.58 -5.26 -15.86
C VAL A 99 -25.97 -5.84 -17.22
N ASN A 100 -26.46 -7.07 -17.27
CA ASN A 100 -26.92 -7.68 -18.53
C ASN A 100 -28.39 -7.34 -18.85
N ASP A 101 -28.87 -7.83 -20.00
CA ASP A 101 -30.23 -7.60 -20.50
C ASP A 101 -31.35 -8.22 -19.64
N SER A 102 -31.02 -9.24 -18.83
CA SER A 102 -31.90 -9.78 -17.78
C SER A 102 -31.80 -9.02 -16.45
N GLY A 103 -31.03 -7.93 -16.43
CA GLY A 103 -30.71 -7.12 -15.28
C GLY A 103 -31.94 -6.63 -14.54
N PHE A 104 -31.93 -6.76 -13.22
CA PHE A 104 -33.00 -6.29 -12.33
C PHE A 104 -33.48 -4.87 -12.74
N PRO A 105 -34.79 -4.64 -12.93
CA PRO A 105 -35.31 -3.45 -13.57
C PRO A 105 -35.33 -2.30 -12.58
N ASN A 106 -34.19 -1.66 -12.34
CA ASN A 106 -34.15 -0.33 -11.74
C ASN A 106 -32.87 0.36 -12.17
N ASN A 107 -32.93 1.00 -13.34
CA ASN A 107 -32.07 2.12 -13.64
C ASN A 107 -32.06 3.02 -12.39
N VAL A 108 -30.89 3.30 -11.79
CA VAL A 108 -30.68 4.19 -10.62
C VAL A 108 -30.84 3.54 -9.22
N SER A 109 -30.78 2.22 -9.05
CA SER A 109 -30.63 1.63 -7.71
C SER A 109 -29.17 1.56 -7.27
N SER A 110 -28.88 2.00 -6.03
CA SER A 110 -27.59 1.73 -5.42
C SER A 110 -27.47 0.26 -5.01
N VAL A 111 -26.34 -0.35 -5.32
CA VAL A 111 -26.01 -1.73 -4.95
C VAL A 111 -24.73 -1.73 -4.14
N ASN A 112 -24.64 -2.67 -3.22
CA ASN A 112 -23.47 -2.88 -2.41
C ASN A 112 -22.59 -3.97 -3.04
N VAL A 113 -21.35 -3.62 -3.33
CA VAL A 113 -20.37 -4.54 -3.92
C VAL A 113 -19.30 -4.91 -2.90
N THR A 114 -18.96 -6.19 -2.88
CA THR A 114 -17.85 -6.75 -2.11
C THR A 114 -16.99 -7.57 -3.04
N TYR A 115 -15.70 -7.23 -3.16
CA TYR A 115 -14.78 -7.92 -4.06
C TYR A 115 -13.33 -7.77 -3.59
N PHE A 116 -12.49 -8.69 -4.05
CA PHE A 116 -11.05 -8.66 -3.87
C PHE A 116 -10.39 -8.34 -5.20
N PHE A 117 -9.39 -7.47 -5.17
CA PHE A 117 -8.75 -6.99 -6.39
C PHE A 117 -7.24 -6.81 -6.24
N PHE A 118 -6.55 -6.92 -7.37
CA PHE A 118 -5.21 -6.41 -7.56
C PHE A 118 -5.28 -4.92 -7.91
N PRO A 119 -4.55 -4.05 -7.22
CA PRO A 119 -4.51 -2.63 -7.54
C PRO A 119 -3.70 -2.36 -8.81
N ASP A 120 -3.76 -1.13 -9.29
CA ASP A 120 -2.93 -0.68 -10.40
C ASP A 120 -1.44 -0.76 -10.02
N GLY A 121 -0.62 -1.26 -10.94
CA GLY A 121 0.81 -1.49 -10.68
C GLY A 121 1.12 -2.76 -9.86
N PHE A 122 0.15 -3.66 -9.69
CA PHE A 122 0.38 -4.94 -9.00
C PHE A 122 1.49 -5.78 -9.69
N VAL A 123 2.45 -6.25 -8.90
CA VAL A 123 3.54 -7.14 -9.31
C VAL A 123 3.35 -8.52 -8.67
N SER A 124 3.05 -9.53 -9.49
CA SER A 124 2.84 -10.91 -9.02
C SER A 124 4.16 -11.60 -8.65
N GLY A 125 4.18 -12.31 -7.52
CA GLY A 125 5.22 -13.32 -7.21
C GLY A 125 6.35 -12.89 -6.26
N THR A 126 6.52 -11.60 -5.96
CA THR A 126 7.65 -11.10 -5.14
C THR A 126 7.23 -10.10 -4.07
N GLY A 127 5.93 -10.01 -3.82
CA GLY A 127 5.37 -8.86 -3.14
C GLY A 127 5.77 -8.68 -1.68
N GLY A 128 5.48 -9.68 -0.85
CA GLY A 128 5.89 -9.67 0.55
C GLY A 128 7.41 -9.63 0.71
N THR A 129 8.15 -10.32 -0.15
CA THR A 129 9.62 -10.30 -0.10
C THR A 129 10.19 -8.91 -0.37
N LEU A 130 9.66 -8.17 -1.36
CA LEU A 130 10.14 -6.83 -1.68
C LEU A 130 9.91 -5.85 -0.53
N LEU A 131 8.74 -5.90 0.11
CA LEU A 131 8.46 -5.06 1.27
C LEU A 131 9.42 -5.36 2.43
N THR A 132 9.63 -6.65 2.73
CA THR A 132 10.58 -7.08 3.77
C THR A 132 12.00 -6.63 3.43
N LEU A 133 12.42 -6.73 2.17
CA LEU A 133 13.73 -6.26 1.70
C LEU A 133 13.90 -4.75 1.87
N VAL A 134 12.89 -3.93 1.53
CA VAL A 134 12.93 -2.47 1.73
C VAL A 134 13.05 -2.11 3.20
N LEU A 135 12.26 -2.76 4.07
CA LEU A 135 12.34 -2.55 5.52
C LEU A 135 13.70 -2.98 6.09
N LEU A 136 14.24 -4.11 5.62
CA LEU A 136 15.52 -4.65 6.09
C LEU A 136 16.71 -3.79 5.65
N PHE A 137 16.79 -3.40 4.37
CA PHE A 137 17.86 -2.52 3.90
C PHE A 137 17.70 -1.08 4.43
N GLY A 138 16.47 -0.60 4.57
CA GLY A 138 16.18 0.70 5.17
C GLY A 138 16.63 0.77 6.64
N SER A 139 16.27 -0.24 7.44
CA SER A 139 16.69 -0.33 8.85
C SER A 139 18.21 -0.49 9.00
N LEU A 140 18.85 -1.29 8.14
CA LEU A 140 20.32 -1.41 8.13
C LEU A 140 21.01 -0.08 7.79
N GLY A 141 20.46 0.67 6.82
CA GLY A 141 20.97 1.98 6.44
C GLY A 141 20.89 3.01 7.57
N VAL A 142 19.78 3.03 8.31
CA VAL A 142 19.62 3.88 9.51
C VAL A 142 20.63 3.49 10.59
N LEU A 143 20.81 2.19 10.84
CA LEU A 143 21.78 1.70 11.83
C LEU A 143 23.22 2.11 11.47
N LEU A 144 23.63 1.94 10.20
CA LEU A 144 24.93 2.39 9.71
C LEU A 144 25.12 3.89 9.87
N PHE A 145 24.09 4.70 9.54
CA PHE A 145 24.14 6.14 9.72
C PHE A 145 24.39 6.53 11.18
N VAL A 146 23.66 5.92 12.12
CA VAL A 146 23.84 6.18 13.56
C VAL A 146 25.25 5.78 14.01
N VAL A 147 25.72 4.59 13.65
CA VAL A 147 27.06 4.10 14.01
C VAL A 147 28.15 5.04 13.47
N LEU A 148 28.07 5.42 12.21
CA LEU A 148 29.06 6.32 11.60
C LEU A 148 29.06 7.70 12.26
N LYS A 149 27.89 8.25 12.61
CA LYS A 149 27.81 9.54 13.30
C LYS A 149 28.40 9.48 14.71
N VAL A 150 28.11 8.43 15.46
CA VAL A 150 28.66 8.23 16.81
C VAL A 150 30.18 7.98 16.75
N MET A 151 30.67 7.24 15.76
CA MET A 151 32.10 6.95 15.59
C MET A 151 32.92 8.16 15.08
N LYS A 152 32.35 9.03 14.22
CA LYS A 152 33.09 10.18 13.66
C LYS A 152 33.01 11.44 14.51
N GLU A 153 31.92 11.63 15.26
CA GLU A 153 31.63 12.91 15.91
C GLU A 153 31.28 12.77 17.40
N GLY A 154 30.92 11.56 17.87
CA GLY A 154 30.45 11.31 19.23
C GLY A 154 31.52 10.84 20.23
N SER A 155 31.08 10.50 21.45
CA SER A 155 31.96 10.10 22.56
C SER A 155 32.85 8.88 22.25
N MET A 156 32.45 7.98 21.34
CA MET A 156 33.25 6.83 20.90
C MET A 156 34.55 7.24 20.20
N LYS A 157 34.54 8.32 19.39
CA LYS A 157 35.78 8.85 18.80
C LYS A 157 36.78 9.25 19.87
N ASN A 158 36.30 9.96 20.89
CA ASN A 158 37.13 10.42 22.00
C ASN A 158 37.63 9.25 22.85
N PHE A 159 36.91 8.13 22.91
CA PHE A 159 37.34 6.90 23.56
C PHE A 159 38.41 6.17 22.76
N VAL A 160 38.20 5.97 21.45
CA VAL A 160 39.17 5.31 20.55
C VAL A 160 40.47 6.11 20.41
N GLU A 161 40.39 7.45 20.26
CA GLU A 161 41.59 8.30 20.19
C GLU A 161 42.37 8.37 21.51
N ARG A 162 41.70 8.15 22.65
CA ARG A 162 42.37 8.06 23.96
C ARG A 162 43.02 6.71 24.22
N PHE A 163 42.45 5.62 23.69
CA PHE A 163 43.00 4.27 23.86
C PHE A 163 44.05 3.91 22.79
N GLY A 164 43.92 4.40 21.56
CA GLY A 164 44.85 4.14 20.46
C GLY A 164 46.13 4.98 20.47
N LYS A 165 46.32 5.84 21.48
CA LYS A 165 47.54 6.66 21.69
C LYS A 165 48.47 6.13 22.79
N LYS A 166 48.35 4.85 23.16
CA LYS A 166 49.40 4.16 23.92
C LYS A 166 50.33 3.41 22.97
#